data_AF-A0A5C5RM07-F1
#
_entry.id   AF-A0A5C5RM07-F1
#
_cell.length_a   1.000
_cell.length_b   1.000
_cell.length_c   1.000
_cell.angle_alpha   90.00
_cell.angle_beta   90.00
_cell.angle_gamma   90.00
#
_symmetry.space_group_name_H-M   'P 1'
#
loop_
_entity.id
_entity.type
_entity.pdbx_description
1 polymer ?
#
loop_
_entity_poly.entity_id
_entity_poly.type
_entity_poly.pdbx_seq_one_letter_code
_entity_poly.pdbx_strand_id
1 'polypeptide(L)' 'MTPGNFTVWGGVIGLLVAIAVLVGGLVGFLLAIVLGGAGLAIGAHFDGLIDLTALRRRDRS' A
#
# COMPACT_ATOMS: atom_id res chain seq x y z
N MET A 1 -22.61 15.07 -8.97
CA MET A 1 -22.20 14.21 -7.84
C MET A 1 -20.69 14.14 -7.88
N THR A 2 -19.99 14.71 -6.90
CA THR A 2 -18.53 14.54 -6.79
C THR A 2 -18.24 13.10 -6.42
N PRO A 3 -17.37 12.38 -7.16
CA PRO A 3 -16.98 11.03 -6.79
C PRO A 3 -16.43 11.03 -5.38
N GLY A 4 -16.89 10.11 -4.53
CA GLY A 4 -16.33 9.93 -3.20
C GLY A 4 -14.86 9.50 -3.31
N ASN A 5 -14.06 9.82 -2.31
CA ASN A 5 -12.63 9.47 -2.27
C ASN A 5 -12.40 7.98 -2.55
N PHE A 6 -13.28 7.09 -2.06
CA PHE A 6 -13.21 5.65 -2.31
C PHE A 6 -13.37 5.27 -3.79
N THR A 7 -14.20 5.98 -4.56
CA THR A 7 -14.36 5.75 -6.00
C THR A 7 -13.09 6.11 -6.75
N VAL A 8 -12.44 7.23 -6.37
CA VAL A 8 -11.17 7.66 -6.97
C VAL A 8 -10.06 6.67 -6.65
N TRP A 9 -9.90 6.32 -5.37
CA TRP A 9 -8.88 5.37 -4.95
C TRP A 9 -9.09 3.97 -5.53
N GLY A 10 -10.34 3.50 -5.59
CA GLY A 10 -10.68 2.23 -6.24
C GLY A 10 -10.30 2.21 -7.73
N GLY A 11 -10.54 3.32 -8.45
CA GLY A 11 -10.14 3.46 -9.84
C GLY A 11 -8.63 3.43 -10.04
N VAL A 12 -7.87 4.16 -9.21
CA VAL A 12 -6.40 4.18 -9.27
C VAL A 12 -5.82 2.80 -8.96
N ILE A 13 -6.29 2.15 -7.89
CA ILE A 13 -5.83 0.81 -7.51
C ILE A 13 -6.11 -0.20 -8.63
N GLY A 14 -7.33 -0.19 -9.19
CA GLY A 14 -7.71 -1.10 -10.28
C GLY A 14 -6.86 -0.91 -11.54
N LEU A 15 -6.56 0.33 -11.92
CA LEU A 15 -5.70 0.64 -13.06
C LEU A 15 -4.26 0.12 -12.86
N LEU A 16 -3.68 0.35 -11.67
CA LEU A 16 -2.33 -0.14 -11.34
C LEU A 16 -2.26 -1.67 -11.41
N VAL A 17 -3.27 -2.36 -10.89
CA VAL A 17 -3.37 -3.82 -10.97
C VAL A 17 -3.43 -4.29 -12.43
N ALA A 18 -4.25 -3.65 -13.27
CA ALA A 18 -4.36 -4.00 -14.68
C ALA A 18 -3.00 -3.86 -15.41
N ILE A 19 -2.28 -2.76 -15.18
CA ILE A 19 -0.96 -2.52 -15.79
C ILE A 19 0.05 -3.57 -15.31
N ALA A 20 0.08 -3.89 -14.01
CA ALA A 20 0.99 -4.90 -13.47
C ALA A 20 0.78 -6.27 -14.11
N VAL A 21 -0.48 -6.67 -14.29
CA VAL A 21 -0.85 -7.92 -14.99
C VAL A 21 -0.47 -7.85 -16.47
N LEU A 22 -0.67 -6.70 -17.14
CA LEU A 22 -0.38 -6.56 -18.56
C LEU A 22 1.13 -6.64 -18.87
N VAL A 23 1.96 -6.04 -18.02
CA VAL A 23 3.41 -5.94 -18.24
C VAL A 23 4.14 -7.23 -17.87
N GLY A 24 3.68 -7.98 -16.86
CA GLY A 24 4.42 -9.16 -16.38
C GLY A 24 3.59 -10.41 -16.08
N GLY A 25 2.30 -10.44 -16.45
CA GLY A 25 1.41 -11.56 -16.16
C GLY A 25 1.25 -11.80 -14.66
N LEU A 26 1.04 -13.06 -14.26
CA LEU A 26 0.86 -13.43 -12.86
C LEU A 26 2.11 -13.12 -12.02
N VAL A 27 3.31 -13.36 -12.55
CA VAL A 27 4.57 -13.11 -11.81
C VAL A 27 4.79 -11.62 -11.61
N GLY A 28 4.57 -10.80 -12.65
CA GLY A 28 4.65 -9.34 -12.54
C GLY A 28 3.63 -8.76 -11.57
N PHE A 29 2.40 -9.29 -11.57
CA PHE A 29 1.38 -8.92 -10.60
C PHE A 29 1.79 -9.25 -9.16
N LEU A 30 2.31 -10.47 -8.90
CA LEU A 30 2.78 -10.86 -7.57
C LEU A 30 3.96 -9.98 -7.11
N LEU A 31 4.92 -9.68 -7.99
CA LEU A 31 6.00 -8.75 -7.69
C LEU A 31 5.48 -7.33 -7.39
N ALA A 32 4.47 -6.86 -8.13
CA ALA A 32 3.85 -5.57 -7.88
C ALA A 32 3.17 -5.52 -6.50
N ILE A 33 2.52 -6.61 -6.06
CA ILE A 33 1.97 -6.70 -4.69
C ILE A 33 3.10 -6.67 -3.66
N VAL A 34 4.16 -7.47 -3.84
CA VAL A 34 5.27 -7.53 -2.88
C VAL A 34 5.96 -6.17 -2.76
N LEU A 35 6.30 -5.55 -3.90
CA LEU A 35 6.98 -4.27 -3.92
C LEU A 35 6.07 -3.12 -3.45
N GLY A 36 4.80 -3.13 -3.86
CA GLY A 36 3.81 -2.14 -3.43
C GLY A 36 3.52 -2.24 -1.93
N GLY A 37 3.37 -3.45 -1.40
CA GLY A 37 3.18 -3.71 0.03
C GLY A 37 4.41 -3.33 0.86
N ALA A 38 5.61 -3.68 0.40
CA ALA A 38 6.85 -3.29 1.06
C ALA A 38 7.04 -1.76 1.05
N GLY A 39 6.80 -1.10 -0.08
CA GLY A 39 6.86 0.35 -0.20
C GLY A 39 5.84 1.05 0.70
N LEU A 40 4.61 0.54 0.78
CA LEU A 40 3.56 1.07 1.66
C LEU A 40 3.96 0.89 3.13
N ALA A 41 4.46 -0.28 3.53
CA ALA A 41 4.90 -0.54 4.91
C ALA A 41 6.07 0.36 5.31
N ILE A 42 7.06 0.54 4.42
CA ILE A 42 8.20 1.43 4.65
C ILE A 42 7.74 2.89 4.72
N GLY A 43 6.88 3.33 3.80
CA GLY A 43 6.31 4.68 3.78
C GLY A 43 5.50 4.98 5.04
N ALA A 44 4.63 4.05 5.45
CA ALA A 44 3.84 4.17 6.67
C ALA A 44 4.71 4.19 7.94
N HIS A 45 5.89 3.55 7.91
CA HIS A 45 6.87 3.64 8.99
C HIS A 45 7.55 5.01 9.05
N PHE A 46 7.93 5.58 7.90
CA PHE A 46 8.53 6.93 7.83
C PHE A 46 7.52 8.05 8.13
N ASP A 47 6.27 7.88 7.71
CA ASP A 47 5.19 8.83 8.00
C ASP A 47 4.75 8.81 9.47
N GLY A 48 5.34 7.94 10.30
CA GLY A 48 4.98 7.79 11.71
C GLY A 48 3.58 7.21 11.94
N LEU A 49 2.89 6.77 10.87
CA LEU A 49 1.62 6.04 10.96
C LEU A 49 1.81 4.71 11.70
N ILE A 50 2.97 4.08 11.51
CA ILE A 50 3.42 2.93 12.30
C ILE A 50 4.45 3.45 13.30
N ASP A 51 3.96 4.04 14.39
CA ASP A 51 4.82 4.47 15.48
C ASP A 51 5.30 3.26 16.30
N LEU A 52 6.44 2.70 15.88
CA LEU A 52 7.14 1.66 16.64
C LEU A 52 7.59 2.17 18.02
N THR A 53 7.65 3.50 18.24
CA THR A 53 7.93 4.12 19.54
C THR A 53 6.75 3.96 20.49
N ALA A 54 5.52 4.06 19.99
CA ALA A 54 4.30 3.82 20.78
C ALA A 54 4.19 2.36 21.23
N LEU A 55 4.55 1.39 20.37
CA LEU A 55 4.63 -0.02 20.76
C LEU A 55 5.73 -0.26 21.81
N ARG A 56 6.91 0.36 21.65
CA ARG A 56 8.05 0.18 22.59
C ARG A 56 7.84 0.84 23.95
N ARG A 57 7.00 1.87 24.05
CA ARG A 57 6.69 2.54 25.32
C ARG A 57 5.71 1.76 26.19
N ARG A 58 4.91 0.85 25.59
CA ARG A 58 3.91 0.03 26.29
C ARG A 58 4.50 -1.18 27.01
N ASP A 59 5.69 -1.64 26.62
CA ASP A 59 6.40 -2.78 27.28
C ASP A 59 7.17 -2.38 28.55
N ARG A 60 7.11 -1.11 28.99
CA ARG A 60 7.77 -0.63 30.22
C ARG A 60 6.78 -0.12 31.29
N SER A 61 5.62 -0.75 31.45
CA SER A 61 4.68 -0.45 32.55
C SER A 61 4.25 -1.70 33.27
#